data_AF-A0A938PJJ3-F1
#
_entry.id   AF-A0A938PJJ3-F1
#
_cell.length_a   1.000
_cell.length_b   1.000
_cell.length_c   1.000
_cell.angle_alpha   90.00
_cell.angle_beta   90.00
_cell.angle_gamma   90.00
#
_symmetry.space_group_name_H-M   'P 1'
#
loop_
_entity.id
_entity.type
_entity.pdbx_description
1 polymer ?
#
loop_
_entity_poly.entity_id
_entity_poly.type
_entity_poly.pdbx_seq_one_letter_code
_entity_poly.pdbx_strand_id
1 'polypeptide(L)'
;MIRIFLSIFVFNSFAVAQLEVFFNYHISISNPKSEIFEIELHTPMIDSQTITFGIPVWSPGSYSINNYWEKIQNLQAFDSLNNELEIIRLDSIRWQINNAQSLNRLSYQVKDFDDADFLDTSELDSTFGYYNGTAIYLIPIGYENYEFQVKFFLQDSWSIETSLDSISPNCYKAKNYDELADSPVMLGNALKRWDFAHTGIDFSLIVQTSKDFFPDSTIAVIKEIINAQTKFFSDTPITKYKFLFYFNEDSDRFRGFYGALEHLQSSVYYLPYIEKYELDIRNNFIGSTISHELFHIWNVKLLRPKELQSFNYFEPVNTNLLWFSEGVTEYYSNLLMVRNRIIKEEKFWEEIINKIEESGFVQYLDGGSSLAEISANAAYNSFYSLYSKGTLFAFYLDLKIRKLTDNVFLLDDVIKILYEGYGKKQLGFTENDLITIINSLTRTDFHDFFKDYIHSSIELPHDYFLSLVGLTRKGLRPYFGIHFFLNDSDETAIDYIEENSPASKAGIKENDILLRINDFELNSIENSDTKIDSITQFLHELPAESSVTFYIKRKSKTISVHVNPILKERELSKLVNSENMSYEQKRFREKLLYGK
;
A
#
# COMPACT_ATOMS: atom_id res chain seq x y z
N MET A 1 66.82 -25.08 -49.19
CA MET A 1 66.96 -24.72 -47.76
C MET A 1 66.31 -23.35 -47.59
N ILE A 2 65.06 -23.34 -47.12
CA ILE A 2 64.15 -22.17 -47.13
C ILE A 2 64.45 -21.32 -45.88
N ARG A 3 64.66 -20.01 -46.06
CA ARG A 3 64.75 -19.03 -44.96
C ARG A 3 63.37 -18.41 -44.75
N ILE A 4 62.80 -18.63 -43.58
CA ILE A 4 61.51 -18.07 -43.14
C ILE A 4 61.80 -16.75 -42.41
N PHE A 5 61.22 -15.65 -42.89
CA PHE A 5 61.13 -14.39 -42.17
C PHE A 5 59.88 -14.43 -41.28
N LEU A 6 60.07 -14.22 -39.97
CA LEU A 6 58.99 -14.06 -39.01
C LEU A 6 58.68 -12.56 -38.88
N SER A 7 57.50 -12.13 -39.31
CA SER A 7 57.00 -10.78 -39.06
C SER A 7 56.01 -10.82 -37.89
N ILE A 8 56.36 -10.17 -36.79
CA ILE A 8 55.49 -10.01 -35.61
C ILE A 8 54.57 -8.81 -35.89
N PHE A 9 53.27 -9.05 -36.00
CA PHE A 9 52.24 -8.01 -35.97
C PHE A 9 51.78 -7.82 -34.53
N VAL A 10 52.02 -6.63 -33.98
CA VAL A 10 51.45 -6.18 -32.69
C VAL A 10 50.12 -5.50 -33.01
N PHE A 11 49.00 -6.13 -32.66
CA PHE A 11 47.69 -5.48 -32.65
C PHE A 11 47.55 -4.71 -31.34
N ASN A 12 47.61 -3.37 -31.41
CA ASN A 12 47.16 -2.50 -30.33
C ASN A 12 45.64 -2.40 -30.41
N SER A 13 44.93 -3.13 -29.55
CA SER A 13 43.51 -2.93 -29.29
C SER A 13 43.35 -1.71 -28.38
N PHE A 14 42.96 -0.57 -28.95
CA PHE A 14 42.43 0.55 -28.16
C PHE A 14 41.04 0.15 -27.67
N ALA A 15 40.92 -0.16 -26.39
CA ALA A 15 39.62 -0.19 -25.72
C ALA A 15 39.14 1.26 -25.63
N VAL A 16 38.11 1.62 -26.40
CA VAL A 16 37.35 2.84 -26.17
C VAL A 16 36.53 2.56 -24.91
N ALA A 17 36.94 3.16 -23.78
CA ALA A 17 36.07 3.22 -22.62
C ALA A 17 34.83 4.00 -23.05
N GLN A 18 33.69 3.32 -23.19
CA GLN A 18 32.42 3.97 -23.37
C GLN A 18 32.17 4.73 -22.06
N LEU A 19 32.24 6.07 -22.11
CA LEU A 19 31.89 6.91 -20.96
C LEU A 19 30.48 6.50 -20.53
N GLU A 20 30.35 5.97 -19.32
CA GLU A 20 29.05 5.68 -18.75
C GLU A 20 28.28 7.00 -18.62
N VAL A 21 27.14 7.09 -19.29
CA VAL A 21 26.30 8.28 -19.34
C VAL A 21 25.17 8.10 -18.31
N PHE A 22 25.26 8.80 -17.19
CA PHE A 22 24.31 8.70 -16.09
C PHE A 22 24.00 10.08 -15.50
N PHE A 23 22.82 10.19 -14.89
CA PHE A 23 22.45 11.32 -14.05
C PHE A 23 22.85 11.03 -12.60
N ASN A 24 23.33 12.02 -11.86
CA ASN A 24 23.85 11.81 -10.51
C ASN A 24 23.26 12.80 -9.51
N TYR A 25 22.38 12.32 -8.65
CA TYR A 25 21.82 13.10 -7.54
C TYR A 25 22.78 13.09 -6.35
N HIS A 26 23.08 14.26 -5.82
CA HIS A 26 23.81 14.45 -4.58
C HIS A 26 22.81 14.98 -3.55
N ILE A 27 22.56 14.20 -2.51
CA ILE A 27 21.62 14.55 -1.44
C ILE A 27 22.42 14.87 -0.19
N SER A 28 22.27 16.09 0.30
CA SER A 28 22.94 16.59 1.50
C SER A 28 21.93 16.89 2.60
N ILE A 29 22.28 16.48 3.83
CA ILE A 29 21.49 16.77 5.03
C ILE A 29 22.39 17.53 6.01
N SER A 30 22.64 18.79 5.65
CA SER A 30 23.58 19.69 6.34
C SER A 30 23.07 20.10 7.72
N ASN A 31 21.75 20.31 7.85
CA ASN A 31 21.08 20.65 9.10
C ASN A 31 19.69 19.99 9.16
N PRO A 32 19.53 18.78 9.71
CA PRO A 32 18.26 18.06 9.69
C PRO A 32 17.10 18.82 10.38
N LYS A 33 17.40 19.71 11.34
CA LYS A 33 16.39 20.58 11.97
C LYS A 33 15.77 21.60 11.02
N SER A 34 16.31 21.78 9.81
CA SER A 34 15.71 22.65 8.82
C SER A 34 14.62 21.97 8.01
N GLU A 35 14.37 20.66 8.20
CA GLU A 35 13.33 19.91 7.45
C GLU A 35 13.54 20.01 5.93
N ILE A 36 14.79 20.15 5.48
CA ILE A 36 15.14 20.39 4.08
C ILE A 36 16.17 19.39 3.61
N PHE A 37 15.87 18.74 2.48
CA PHE A 37 16.84 18.02 1.67
C PHE A 37 17.48 18.97 0.66
N GLU A 38 18.80 19.06 0.66
CA GLU A 38 19.56 19.83 -0.34
C GLU A 38 19.97 18.89 -1.48
N ILE A 39 19.55 19.18 -2.71
CA ILE A 39 19.74 18.30 -3.86
C ILE A 39 20.54 19.01 -4.95
N GLU A 40 21.60 18.35 -5.42
CA GLU A 40 22.21 18.67 -6.70
C GLU A 40 22.03 17.52 -7.69
N LEU A 41 21.51 17.80 -8.88
CA LEU A 41 21.45 16.84 -9.97
C LEU A 41 22.54 17.17 -11.00
N HIS A 42 23.61 16.40 -11.00
CA HIS A 42 24.67 16.50 -12.02
C HIS A 42 24.23 15.74 -13.27
N THR A 43 24.30 16.42 -14.41
CA THR A 43 23.78 15.90 -15.67
C THR A 43 24.91 15.36 -16.54
N PRO A 44 24.68 14.29 -17.33
CA PRO A 44 25.57 13.98 -18.43
C PRO A 44 25.50 15.08 -19.50
N MET A 45 26.35 14.98 -20.53
CA MET A 45 26.21 15.82 -21.72
C MET A 45 24.84 15.59 -22.36
N ILE A 46 24.07 16.67 -22.51
CA ILE A 46 22.75 16.65 -23.13
C ILE A 46 22.90 17.04 -24.60
N ASP A 47 22.45 16.18 -25.51
CA ASP A 47 22.61 16.43 -26.95
C ASP A 47 21.62 17.48 -27.50
N SER A 48 20.44 17.60 -26.87
CA SER A 48 19.40 18.55 -27.28
C SER A 48 19.74 19.99 -26.89
N GLN A 49 19.19 20.95 -27.63
CA GLN A 49 19.28 22.37 -27.25
C GLN A 49 18.49 22.63 -25.95
N THR A 50 17.32 22.00 -25.81
CA THR A 50 16.43 22.17 -24.66
C THR A 50 16.31 20.88 -23.86
N ILE A 51 16.18 20.98 -22.54
CA ILE A 51 15.78 19.88 -21.66
C ILE A 51 14.68 20.36 -20.71
N THR A 52 13.73 19.48 -20.40
CA THR A 52 12.67 19.74 -19.41
C THR A 52 12.86 18.79 -18.24
N PHE A 53 12.80 19.34 -17.04
CA PHE A 53 12.73 18.60 -15.79
C PHE A 53 11.30 18.68 -15.24
N GLY A 54 10.79 17.57 -14.72
CA GLY A 54 9.47 17.52 -14.10
C GLY A 54 9.51 16.80 -12.76
N ILE A 55 8.69 17.24 -11.80
CA ILE A 55 8.42 16.46 -10.58
C ILE A 55 7.18 15.59 -10.81
N PRO A 56 7.14 14.33 -10.33
CA PRO A 56 5.92 13.54 -10.28
C PRO A 56 4.76 14.27 -9.61
N VAL A 57 3.55 13.75 -9.81
CA VAL A 57 2.33 14.19 -9.10
C VAL A 57 1.64 13.06 -8.34
N TRP A 58 2.20 11.86 -8.34
CA TRP A 58 1.71 10.67 -7.64
C TRP A 58 2.84 9.63 -7.55
N SER A 59 2.64 8.56 -6.78
CA SER A 59 3.64 7.49 -6.61
C SER A 59 3.03 6.12 -6.89
N PRO A 60 3.71 5.20 -7.63
CA PRO A 60 3.24 3.82 -7.73
C PRO A 60 3.00 3.20 -6.34
N GLY A 61 1.81 2.62 -6.15
CA GLY A 61 1.31 2.13 -4.85
C GLY A 61 0.45 3.14 -4.09
N SER A 62 0.64 4.45 -4.33
CA SER A 62 -0.24 5.52 -3.85
C SER A 62 -0.84 6.30 -5.03
N TYR A 63 -2.04 5.92 -5.42
CA TYR A 63 -2.72 6.43 -6.62
C TYR A 63 -3.38 7.80 -6.44
N SER A 64 -3.09 8.49 -5.33
CA SER A 64 -3.57 9.84 -5.06
C SER A 64 -2.65 10.90 -5.67
N ILE A 65 -3.21 12.06 -6.03
CA ILE A 65 -2.40 13.19 -6.49
C ILE A 65 -1.77 13.86 -5.28
N ASN A 66 -0.45 14.00 -5.30
CA ASN A 66 0.33 14.75 -4.33
C ASN A 66 0.95 16.01 -4.95
N ASN A 67 0.97 17.08 -4.16
CA ASN A 67 1.50 18.37 -4.58
C ASN A 67 3.02 18.48 -4.38
N TYR A 68 3.80 17.50 -4.87
CA TYR A 68 5.27 17.45 -4.69
C TYR A 68 6.00 18.73 -5.09
N TRP A 69 5.51 19.43 -6.12
CA TRP A 69 6.09 20.69 -6.59
C TRP A 69 6.04 21.84 -5.56
N GLU A 70 5.12 21.83 -4.60
CA GLU A 70 5.01 22.89 -3.59
C GLU A 70 6.16 22.87 -2.59
N LYS A 71 6.83 21.72 -2.48
CA LYS A 71 7.99 21.52 -1.61
C LYS A 71 9.32 21.87 -2.27
N ILE A 72 9.35 22.00 -3.60
CA ILE A 72 10.55 22.38 -4.34
C ILE A 72 10.82 23.87 -4.16
N GLN A 73 12.02 24.21 -3.69
CA GLN A 73 12.49 25.56 -3.42
C GLN A 73 13.82 25.82 -4.10
N ASN A 74 14.09 27.10 -4.41
CA ASN A 74 15.41 27.58 -4.85
C ASN A 74 16.01 26.79 -6.03
N LEU A 75 15.19 26.41 -7.02
CA LEU A 75 15.65 25.70 -8.21
C LEU A 75 16.53 26.61 -9.09
N GLN A 76 17.77 26.18 -9.31
CA GLN A 76 18.78 26.86 -10.13
C GLN A 76 19.47 25.86 -11.05
N ALA A 77 20.00 26.34 -12.18
CA ALA A 77 20.73 25.53 -13.15
C ALA A 77 22.07 26.19 -13.47
N PHE A 78 23.11 25.40 -13.66
CA PHE A 78 24.47 25.89 -13.83
C PHE A 78 25.22 25.17 -14.95
N ASP A 79 26.08 25.92 -15.65
CA ASP A 79 27.05 25.36 -16.59
C ASP A 79 28.30 24.81 -15.88
N SER A 80 29.24 24.25 -16.65
CA SER A 80 30.50 23.70 -16.13
C SER A 80 31.47 24.74 -15.54
N LEU A 81 31.21 26.03 -15.77
CA LEU A 81 31.94 27.16 -15.20
C LEU A 81 31.21 27.78 -14.00
N ASN A 82 30.11 27.16 -13.54
CA ASN A 82 29.21 27.66 -12.49
C ASN A 82 28.50 28.97 -12.84
N ASN A 83 28.35 29.32 -14.12
CA ASN A 83 27.44 30.40 -14.50
C ASN A 83 26.00 29.88 -14.45
N GLU A 84 25.10 30.71 -13.95
CA GLU A 84 23.66 30.37 -13.88
C GLU A 84 23.05 30.37 -15.29
N LEU A 85 22.27 29.34 -15.58
CA LEU A 85 21.49 29.17 -16.80
C LEU A 85 20.04 29.58 -16.54
N GLU A 86 19.41 30.19 -17.53
CA GLU A 86 18.00 30.57 -17.44
C GLU A 86 17.10 29.34 -17.36
N ILE A 87 16.22 29.33 -16.35
CA ILE A 87 15.15 28.34 -16.19
C ILE A 87 13.82 28.98 -16.53
N ILE A 88 13.08 28.34 -17.43
CA ILE A 88 11.72 28.73 -17.81
C ILE A 88 10.75 27.77 -17.14
N ARG A 89 9.96 28.26 -16.19
CA ARG A 89 8.85 27.47 -15.60
C ARG A 89 7.73 27.35 -16.63
N LEU A 90 7.41 26.13 -17.05
CA LEU A 90 6.36 25.86 -18.04
C LEU A 90 4.98 25.79 -17.39
N ASP A 91 4.90 25.11 -16.24
CA ASP A 91 3.69 24.93 -15.44
C ASP A 91 4.06 24.72 -13.95
N SER A 92 3.13 24.23 -13.12
CA SER A 92 3.40 23.99 -11.69
C SER A 92 4.48 22.93 -11.46
N ILE A 93 4.61 21.95 -12.37
CA ILE A 93 5.38 20.72 -12.19
C ILE A 93 6.58 20.57 -13.13
N ARG A 94 6.73 21.46 -14.14
CA ARG A 94 7.79 21.39 -15.17
C ARG A 94 8.59 22.68 -15.33
N TRP A 95 9.89 22.50 -15.54
CA TRP A 95 10.89 23.54 -15.78
C TRP A 95 11.76 23.20 -16.98
N GLN A 96 11.97 24.16 -17.88
CA GLN A 96 12.76 24.00 -19.11
C GLN A 96 14.03 24.83 -19.07
N ILE A 97 15.11 24.28 -19.62
CA ILE A 97 16.40 24.95 -19.83
C ILE A 97 16.71 24.94 -21.32
N ASN A 98 16.99 26.11 -21.91
CA ASN A 98 17.17 26.28 -23.36
C ASN A 98 18.60 26.11 -23.89
N ASN A 99 19.60 26.09 -23.01
CA ASN A 99 21.01 25.88 -23.34
C ASN A 99 21.50 24.56 -22.71
N ALA A 100 20.73 23.49 -22.91
CA ALA A 100 20.91 22.21 -22.23
C ALA A 100 22.27 21.55 -22.52
N GLN A 101 22.86 21.79 -23.69
CA GLN A 101 24.19 21.31 -24.03
C GLN A 101 25.30 21.83 -23.11
N SER A 102 25.07 22.98 -22.48
CA SER A 102 25.99 23.58 -21.50
C SER A 102 25.64 23.21 -20.06
N LEU A 103 24.49 22.55 -19.82
CA LEU A 103 24.03 22.19 -18.48
C LEU A 103 25.00 21.19 -17.84
N ASN A 104 25.43 21.51 -16.63
CA ASN A 104 26.30 20.66 -15.83
C ASN A 104 25.58 20.17 -14.57
N ARG A 105 24.81 21.04 -13.89
CA ARG A 105 24.03 20.65 -12.72
C ARG A 105 22.77 21.49 -12.53
N LEU A 106 21.77 20.91 -11.88
CA LEU A 106 20.71 21.63 -11.18
C LEU A 106 20.98 21.60 -9.67
N SER A 107 20.53 22.64 -8.97
CA SER A 107 20.51 22.69 -7.51
C SER A 107 19.14 23.14 -7.06
N TYR A 108 18.58 22.47 -6.06
CA TYR A 108 17.29 22.80 -5.46
C TYR A 108 17.19 22.26 -4.04
N GLN A 109 16.18 22.73 -3.33
CA GLN A 109 15.85 22.28 -1.99
C GLN A 109 14.46 21.64 -2.01
N VAL A 110 14.27 20.63 -1.18
CA VAL A 110 12.95 20.03 -0.94
C VAL A 110 12.65 20.16 0.53
N LYS A 111 11.65 20.97 0.89
CA LYS A 111 11.11 20.98 2.25
C LYS A 111 10.33 19.67 2.45
N ASP A 112 10.49 19.04 3.59
CA ASP A 112 9.72 17.85 3.92
C ASP A 112 8.20 18.13 4.00
N PHE A 113 7.42 17.07 4.17
CA PHE A 113 5.98 17.16 4.10
C PHE A 113 5.29 17.58 5.40
N ASP A 114 5.98 17.54 6.55
CA ASP A 114 5.50 17.89 7.91
C ASP A 114 4.14 17.24 8.24
N ASP A 115 4.17 16.10 8.93
CA ASP A 115 2.97 15.33 9.36
C ASP A 115 2.04 14.84 8.20
N ALA A 116 2.49 14.77 6.94
CA ALA A 116 1.71 14.18 5.85
C ALA A 116 1.92 12.66 5.72
N ASP A 117 1.08 11.99 4.91
CA ASP A 117 1.12 10.54 4.67
C ASP A 117 2.55 10.05 4.41
N PHE A 118 3.12 9.35 5.39
CA PHE A 118 4.56 9.09 5.49
C PHE A 118 5.09 8.29 4.30
N LEU A 119 4.25 7.41 3.75
CA LEU A 119 4.68 6.31 2.90
C LEU A 119 5.09 6.76 1.49
N ASP A 120 4.42 7.77 0.93
CA ASP A 120 4.63 8.25 -0.44
C ASP A 120 5.19 9.67 -0.51
N THR A 121 5.56 10.27 0.63
CA THR A 121 6.10 11.62 0.73
C THR A 121 7.54 11.63 1.30
N SER A 122 7.88 12.59 2.15
CA SER A 122 9.19 12.72 2.78
C SER A 122 9.08 13.37 4.15
N GLU A 123 9.91 12.94 5.09
CA GLU A 123 10.01 13.47 6.46
C GLU A 123 11.48 13.62 6.83
N LEU A 124 11.82 14.69 7.57
CA LEU A 124 13.18 14.88 8.06
C LEU A 124 13.22 15.63 9.40
N ASP A 125 13.73 14.96 10.42
CA ASP A 125 13.95 15.54 11.74
C ASP A 125 15.42 15.42 12.21
N SER A 126 15.69 15.78 13.47
CA SER A 126 17.05 15.78 14.03
C SER A 126 17.72 14.40 14.18
N THR A 127 16.97 13.32 14.04
CA THR A 127 17.39 11.93 14.31
C THR A 127 17.10 10.96 13.16
N PHE A 128 16.13 11.31 12.31
CA PHE A 128 15.56 10.44 11.31
C PHE A 128 15.21 11.24 10.05
N GLY A 129 15.27 10.57 8.91
CA GLY A 129 14.63 11.04 7.70
C GLY A 129 14.23 9.90 6.80
N TYR A 130 13.20 10.16 6.00
CA TYR A 130 12.65 9.26 5.02
C TYR A 130 12.25 10.05 3.78
N TYR A 131 12.37 9.42 2.62
CA TYR A 131 11.63 9.90 1.45
C TYR A 131 11.32 8.77 0.48
N ASN A 132 10.18 8.92 -0.18
CA ASN A 132 9.87 8.24 -1.42
C ASN A 132 10.51 9.00 -2.59
N GLY A 133 11.05 8.29 -3.59
CA GLY A 133 11.83 8.92 -4.65
C GLY A 133 11.01 9.91 -5.49
N THR A 134 9.71 9.65 -5.67
CA THR A 134 8.78 10.52 -6.41
C THR A 134 8.60 11.90 -5.77
N ALA A 135 8.79 11.99 -4.44
CA ALA A 135 8.63 13.24 -3.71
C ALA A 135 9.80 14.22 -3.89
N ILE A 136 11.00 13.74 -4.28
CA ILE A 136 12.23 14.56 -4.27
C ILE A 136 13.01 14.59 -5.60
N TYR A 137 12.89 13.57 -6.45
CA TYR A 137 13.71 13.48 -7.67
C TYR A 137 13.01 14.12 -8.88
N LEU A 138 13.60 15.20 -9.41
CA LEU A 138 13.17 15.79 -10.69
C LEU A 138 13.54 14.88 -11.87
N ILE A 139 12.56 14.41 -12.63
CA ILE A 139 12.71 13.60 -13.84
C ILE A 139 13.30 14.45 -14.98
N PRO A 140 14.46 14.07 -15.58
CA PRO A 140 14.86 14.60 -16.88
C PRO A 140 13.98 13.97 -17.99
N ILE A 141 12.99 14.71 -18.48
CA ILE A 141 11.99 14.18 -19.43
C ILE A 141 12.68 13.77 -20.74
N GLY A 142 12.43 12.53 -21.18
CA GLY A 142 13.07 11.89 -22.34
C GLY A 142 14.36 11.12 -22.01
N TYR A 143 14.82 11.15 -20.76
CA TYR A 143 16.01 10.45 -20.28
C TYR A 143 15.68 9.44 -19.15
N GLU A 144 14.41 9.08 -18.97
CA GLU A 144 13.92 8.22 -17.88
C GLU A 144 14.58 6.82 -17.89
N ASN A 145 15.02 6.35 -19.05
CA ASN A 145 15.66 5.04 -19.22
C ASN A 145 17.19 5.04 -19.01
N TYR A 146 17.79 6.18 -18.65
CA TYR A 146 19.22 6.27 -18.35
C TYR A 146 19.54 5.71 -16.97
N GLU A 147 20.79 5.31 -16.73
CA GLU A 147 21.23 5.01 -15.37
C GLU A 147 21.19 6.28 -14.51
N PHE A 148 20.75 6.12 -13.26
CA PHE A 148 20.80 7.15 -12.23
C PHE A 148 21.69 6.70 -11.09
N GLN A 149 22.47 7.61 -10.55
CA GLN A 149 23.25 7.42 -9.33
C GLN A 149 22.79 8.39 -8.26
N VAL A 150 22.89 7.97 -7.01
CA VAL A 150 22.57 8.81 -5.85
C VAL A 150 23.70 8.71 -4.84
N LYS A 151 24.27 9.86 -4.49
CA LYS A 151 25.31 10.00 -3.49
C LYS A 151 24.81 10.81 -2.30
N PHE A 152 25.05 10.31 -1.10
CA PHE A 152 24.59 10.92 0.14
C PHE A 152 25.74 11.56 0.91
N PHE A 153 25.52 12.80 1.35
CA PHE A 153 26.41 13.56 2.22
C PHE A 153 25.73 13.72 3.58
N LEU A 154 26.02 12.77 4.46
CA LEU A 154 25.39 12.62 5.77
C LEU A 154 26.34 13.05 6.89
N GLN A 155 25.80 13.30 8.07
CA GLN A 155 26.57 13.44 9.30
C GLN A 155 27.17 12.10 9.74
N ASP A 156 28.32 12.13 10.43
CA ASP A 156 29.10 10.94 10.79
C ASP A 156 28.31 9.83 11.52
N SER A 157 27.25 10.17 12.25
CA SER A 157 26.43 9.21 13.01
C SER A 157 25.25 8.64 12.23
N TRP A 158 24.94 9.16 11.04
CA TRP A 158 23.78 8.73 10.26
C TRP A 158 24.14 7.56 9.36
N SER A 159 23.23 6.59 9.32
CA SER A 159 23.23 5.48 8.39
C SER A 159 22.12 5.65 7.37
N ILE A 160 22.21 4.92 6.27
CA ILE A 160 21.25 4.96 5.17
C ILE A 160 20.88 3.55 4.74
N GLU A 161 19.60 3.34 4.49
CA GLU A 161 19.03 2.11 4.00
C GLU A 161 18.12 2.38 2.80
N THR A 162 18.42 1.71 1.69
CA THR A 162 17.64 1.71 0.45
C THR A 162 17.80 0.36 -0.25
N SER A 163 16.84 -0.02 -1.09
CA SER A 163 16.92 -1.23 -1.91
C SER A 163 17.86 -1.07 -3.12
N LEU A 164 18.30 0.14 -3.48
CA LEU A 164 19.25 0.38 -4.58
C LEU A 164 20.57 -0.40 -4.43
N ASP A 165 21.20 -0.70 -5.56
CA ASP A 165 22.53 -1.34 -5.57
C ASP A 165 23.62 -0.36 -5.13
N SER A 166 24.42 -0.75 -4.15
CA SER A 166 25.56 0.06 -3.70
C SER A 166 26.73 -0.04 -4.67
N ILE A 167 27.27 1.13 -5.04
CA ILE A 167 28.51 1.27 -5.83
C ILE A 167 29.70 1.43 -4.89
N SER A 168 29.53 2.25 -3.85
CA SER A 168 30.50 2.54 -2.81
C SER A 168 29.75 2.99 -1.55
N PRO A 169 30.44 3.20 -0.40
CA PRO A 169 29.78 3.77 0.78
C PRO A 169 29.00 5.04 0.42
N ASN A 170 27.73 5.09 0.83
CA ASN A 170 26.79 6.19 0.59
C ASN A 170 26.59 6.55 -0.90
N CYS A 171 26.88 5.64 -1.83
CA CYS A 171 26.65 5.85 -3.26
C CYS A 171 25.93 4.62 -3.84
N TYR A 172 24.83 4.86 -4.53
CA TYR A 172 23.93 3.84 -5.04
C TYR A 172 23.56 4.11 -6.50
N LYS A 173 23.10 3.09 -7.22
CA LYS A 173 22.60 3.21 -8.59
C LYS A 173 21.25 2.56 -8.79
N ALA A 174 20.53 3.11 -9.77
CA ALA A 174 19.30 2.62 -10.37
C ALA A 174 19.48 2.53 -11.89
N LYS A 175 18.95 1.48 -12.51
CA LYS A 175 19.02 1.24 -13.96
C LYS A 175 18.23 2.27 -14.78
N ASN A 176 17.22 2.88 -14.19
CA ASN A 176 16.30 3.84 -14.78
C ASN A 176 15.58 4.64 -13.69
N TYR A 177 14.81 5.64 -14.08
CA TYR A 177 14.05 6.48 -13.16
C TYR A 177 12.98 5.66 -12.41
N ASP A 178 12.33 4.69 -13.06
CA ASP A 178 11.34 3.84 -12.39
C ASP A 178 11.94 3.11 -11.17
N GLU A 179 13.14 2.53 -11.30
CA GLU A 179 13.82 1.90 -10.17
C GLU A 179 14.30 2.91 -9.12
N LEU A 180 14.73 4.10 -9.54
CA LEU A 180 15.10 5.18 -8.63
C LEU A 180 13.91 5.64 -7.78
N ALA A 181 12.77 5.87 -8.42
CA ALA A 181 11.53 6.28 -7.79
C ALA A 181 10.94 5.19 -6.90
N ASP A 182 11.06 3.92 -7.32
CA ASP A 182 10.58 2.74 -6.58
C ASP A 182 11.53 2.28 -5.46
N SER A 183 12.57 3.05 -5.13
CA SER A 183 13.54 2.69 -4.10
C SER A 183 13.57 3.74 -3.00
N PRO A 184 12.64 3.68 -2.02
CA PRO A 184 12.60 4.62 -0.92
C PRO A 184 13.90 4.57 -0.10
N VAL A 185 14.13 5.65 0.64
CA VAL A 185 15.33 5.81 1.44
C VAL A 185 14.96 6.12 2.87
N MET A 186 15.49 5.33 3.79
CA MET A 186 15.41 5.54 5.23
C MET A 186 16.81 5.88 5.74
N LEU A 187 16.93 6.95 6.52
CA LEU A 187 18.21 7.46 7.00
C LEU A 187 18.06 7.96 8.45
N GLY A 188 19.11 7.81 9.25
CA GLY A 188 19.03 8.16 10.66
C GLY A 188 20.16 7.64 11.51
N ASN A 189 20.21 8.11 12.74
CA ASN A 189 21.28 7.80 13.70
C ASN A 189 21.01 6.58 14.60
N ALA A 190 19.84 5.95 14.47
CA ALA A 190 19.39 4.86 15.34
C ALA A 190 18.73 3.69 14.58
N LEU A 191 18.97 3.58 13.26
CA LEU A 191 18.45 2.46 12.46
C LEU A 191 19.02 1.13 12.97
N LYS A 192 18.14 0.20 13.31
CA LYS A 192 18.50 -1.17 13.70
C LYS A 192 18.35 -2.08 12.49
N ARG A 193 19.33 -2.97 12.26
CA ARG A 193 19.37 -3.86 11.09
C ARG A 193 19.59 -5.31 11.47
N TRP A 194 18.82 -6.20 10.86
CA TRP A 194 19.01 -7.65 10.91
C TRP A 194 18.98 -8.24 9.51
N ASP A 195 20.11 -8.82 9.10
CA ASP A 195 20.23 -9.52 7.81
C ASP A 195 19.93 -11.02 7.97
N PHE A 196 19.21 -11.59 7.01
CA PHE A 196 18.96 -13.02 6.94
C PHE A 196 18.80 -13.48 5.50
N ALA A 197 19.25 -14.70 5.20
CA ALA A 197 18.98 -15.33 3.93
C ALA A 197 17.83 -16.33 4.07
N HIS A 198 16.99 -16.43 3.04
CA HIS A 198 15.94 -17.43 2.96
C HIS A 198 15.63 -17.77 1.51
N THR A 199 15.50 -19.06 1.18
CA THR A 199 15.20 -19.55 -0.19
C THR A 199 16.12 -18.97 -1.30
N GLY A 200 17.37 -18.63 -0.98
CA GLY A 200 18.33 -18.05 -1.94
C GLY A 200 18.17 -16.55 -2.19
N ILE A 201 17.37 -15.86 -1.38
CA ILE A 201 17.16 -14.41 -1.40
C ILE A 201 17.80 -13.81 -0.14
N ASP A 202 18.47 -12.67 -0.30
CA ASP A 202 19.04 -11.91 0.82
C ASP A 202 18.03 -10.88 1.34
N PHE A 203 17.71 -10.93 2.62
CA PHE A 203 16.76 -10.02 3.26
C PHE A 203 17.45 -9.14 4.31
N SER A 204 16.96 -7.91 4.43
CA SER A 204 17.28 -7.03 5.55
C SER A 204 16.00 -6.54 6.22
N LEU A 205 15.91 -6.71 7.54
CA LEU A 205 14.90 -6.07 8.37
C LEU A 205 15.50 -4.83 9.00
N ILE A 206 15.01 -3.66 8.58
CA ILE A 206 15.44 -2.35 9.07
C ILE A 206 14.32 -1.79 9.94
N VAL A 207 14.66 -1.31 11.13
CA VAL A 207 13.68 -0.79 12.08
C VAL A 207 14.18 0.51 12.70
N GLN A 208 13.36 1.56 12.58
CA GLN A 208 13.47 2.80 13.34
C GLN A 208 12.51 2.74 14.54
N THR A 209 13.07 2.72 15.75
CA THR A 209 12.33 2.73 17.03
C THR A 209 13.31 3.00 18.18
N SER A 210 12.92 3.86 19.11
CA SER A 210 13.61 4.07 20.39
C SER A 210 13.38 2.91 21.37
N LYS A 211 12.25 2.20 21.25
CA LYS A 211 11.88 1.04 22.08
C LYS A 211 12.60 -0.26 21.68
N ASP A 212 12.44 -1.30 22.51
CA ASP A 212 12.98 -2.64 22.23
C ASP A 212 12.24 -3.29 21.06
N PHE A 213 12.95 -3.97 20.17
CA PHE A 213 12.35 -4.72 19.07
C PHE A 213 12.79 -6.18 19.11
N PHE A 214 11.87 -7.09 18.79
CA PHE A 214 12.08 -8.54 18.87
C PHE A 214 12.13 -9.15 17.45
N PRO A 215 13.28 -9.10 16.77
CA PRO A 215 13.39 -9.43 15.36
C PRO A 215 13.16 -10.91 15.05
N ASP A 216 13.57 -11.82 15.94
CA ASP A 216 13.55 -13.25 15.65
C ASP A 216 12.16 -13.79 15.35
N SER A 217 11.13 -13.34 16.09
CA SER A 217 9.75 -13.78 15.85
C SER A 217 9.20 -13.23 14.53
N THR A 218 9.51 -11.96 14.22
CA THR A 218 9.10 -11.32 12.97
C THR A 218 9.77 -11.99 11.77
N ILE A 219 11.09 -12.25 11.85
CA ILE A 219 11.85 -12.95 10.82
C ILE A 219 11.33 -14.38 10.61
N ALA A 220 10.95 -15.08 11.68
CA ALA A 220 10.36 -16.41 11.56
C ALA A 220 9.06 -16.39 10.75
N VAL A 221 8.15 -15.45 11.05
CA VAL A 221 6.89 -15.26 10.31
C VAL A 221 7.16 -14.87 8.85
N ILE A 222 8.09 -13.94 8.60
CA ILE A 222 8.51 -13.55 7.23
C ILE A 222 8.92 -14.77 6.42
N LYS A 223 9.75 -15.66 6.98
CA LYS A 223 10.20 -16.88 6.28
C LYS A 223 9.06 -17.83 5.93
N GLU A 224 8.07 -17.98 6.81
CA GLU A 224 6.88 -18.79 6.53
C GLU A 224 6.03 -18.19 5.41
N ILE A 225 5.84 -16.86 5.41
CA ILE A 225 5.12 -16.13 4.36
C ILE A 225 5.83 -16.25 3.01
N ILE A 226 7.15 -16.04 2.96
CA ILE A 226 7.93 -16.19 1.71
C ILE A 226 7.79 -17.61 1.16
N ASN A 227 7.89 -18.64 2.02
CA ASN A 227 7.67 -20.03 1.60
C ASN A 227 6.28 -20.23 1.00
N ALA A 228 5.25 -19.67 1.62
CA ALA A 228 3.87 -19.78 1.16
C ALA A 228 3.68 -19.16 -0.23
N GLN A 229 4.17 -17.93 -0.42
CA GLN A 229 3.97 -17.15 -1.65
C GLN A 229 4.86 -17.64 -2.81
N THR A 230 6.15 -17.89 -2.57
CA THR A 230 7.05 -18.45 -3.60
C THR A 230 6.60 -19.83 -4.07
N LYS A 231 6.08 -20.68 -3.15
CA LYS A 231 5.47 -21.96 -3.51
C LYS A 231 4.18 -21.77 -4.31
N PHE A 232 3.36 -20.80 -3.95
CA PHE A 232 2.14 -20.49 -4.69
C PHE A 232 2.46 -20.15 -6.15
N PHE A 233 3.34 -19.18 -6.40
CA PHE A 233 3.74 -18.78 -7.76
C PHE A 233 4.70 -19.76 -8.44
N SER A 234 5.37 -20.64 -7.69
CA SER A 234 6.48 -21.48 -8.18
C SER A 234 7.59 -20.64 -8.84
N ASP A 235 7.82 -19.44 -8.32
CA ASP A 235 8.76 -18.46 -8.84
C ASP A 235 9.29 -17.58 -7.70
N THR A 236 10.46 -16.99 -7.93
CA THR A 236 11.14 -16.05 -7.03
C THR A 236 11.81 -14.97 -7.87
N PRO A 237 11.11 -13.86 -8.17
CA PRO A 237 11.56 -12.90 -9.18
C PRO A 237 12.61 -11.88 -8.65
N ILE A 238 13.01 -11.99 -7.39
CA ILE A 238 13.93 -11.09 -6.71
C ILE A 238 15.10 -11.85 -6.08
N THR A 239 16.25 -11.19 -5.95
CA THR A 239 17.45 -11.74 -5.30
C THR A 239 17.72 -11.12 -3.94
N LYS A 240 17.12 -9.95 -3.66
CA LYS A 240 17.23 -9.23 -2.40
C LYS A 240 15.91 -8.50 -2.08
N TYR A 241 15.65 -8.27 -0.80
CA TYR A 241 14.50 -7.47 -0.36
C TYR A 241 14.73 -6.79 1.00
N LYS A 242 14.26 -5.55 1.16
CA LYS A 242 14.36 -4.83 2.44
C LYS A 242 12.99 -4.51 3.04
N PHE A 243 12.81 -4.84 4.31
CA PHE A 243 11.66 -4.38 5.08
C PHE A 243 12.06 -3.13 5.86
N LEU A 244 11.45 -1.98 5.57
CA LEU A 244 11.78 -0.68 6.16
C LEU A 244 10.68 -0.28 7.15
N PHE A 245 10.85 -0.60 8.43
CA PHE A 245 9.88 -0.27 9.48
C PHE A 245 10.21 1.03 10.17
N TYR A 246 9.20 1.89 10.29
CA TYR A 246 9.12 2.98 11.25
C TYR A 246 7.99 2.66 12.23
N PHE A 247 8.32 2.55 13.51
CA PHE A 247 7.31 2.41 14.56
C PHE A 247 7.04 3.76 15.22
N ASN A 248 5.81 4.25 15.12
CA ASN A 248 5.39 5.43 15.87
C ASN A 248 5.19 5.04 17.36
N GLU A 249 5.82 5.80 18.25
CA GLU A 249 5.84 5.54 19.70
C GLU A 249 5.03 6.56 20.52
N ASP A 250 4.67 7.69 19.92
CA ASP A 250 3.84 8.72 20.55
C ASP A 250 2.36 8.34 20.33
N SER A 251 1.68 7.89 21.40
CA SER A 251 0.22 7.68 21.39
C SER A 251 -0.54 8.98 21.10
N ASP A 252 0.04 10.12 21.45
CA ASP A 252 -0.55 11.45 21.27
C ASP A 252 -0.32 12.05 19.86
N ARG A 253 0.44 11.34 19.00
CA ARG A 253 0.66 11.72 17.59
C ARG A 253 -0.09 10.78 16.65
N PHE A 254 -1.37 10.62 16.88
CA PHE A 254 -2.33 10.07 15.90
C PHE A 254 -2.57 11.06 14.74
N ARG A 255 -1.52 11.70 14.24
CA ARG A 255 -1.59 12.76 13.21
C ARG A 255 -1.32 12.24 11.79
N GLY A 256 -1.39 10.92 11.58
CA GLY A 256 -1.19 10.28 10.28
C GLY A 256 -1.81 8.86 10.23
N PHE A 257 -1.88 8.30 9.02
CA PHE A 257 -2.43 6.96 8.76
C PHE A 257 -1.36 5.88 8.97
N TYR A 258 -1.70 4.78 9.63
CA TYR A 258 -0.84 3.59 9.65
C TYR A 258 -1.04 2.79 8.38
N GLY A 259 0.06 2.36 7.79
CA GLY A 259 0.01 1.60 6.56
C GLY A 259 1.37 1.06 6.15
N ALA A 260 1.37 0.46 4.98
CA ALA A 260 2.57 0.04 4.31
C ALA A 260 2.46 0.36 2.82
N LEU A 261 3.60 0.40 2.15
CA LEU A 261 3.69 0.68 0.71
C LEU A 261 4.68 -0.27 0.05
N GLU A 262 4.25 -0.80 -1.10
CA GLU A 262 4.94 -1.85 -1.83
C GLU A 262 5.96 -1.30 -2.81
N HIS A 263 7.16 -1.89 -2.81
CA HIS A 263 8.18 -1.64 -3.81
C HIS A 263 8.73 -2.97 -4.34
N LEU A 264 9.38 -2.95 -5.51
CA LEU A 264 9.82 -4.20 -6.13
C LEU A 264 10.87 -4.94 -5.29
N GLN A 265 11.76 -4.21 -4.61
CA GLN A 265 12.86 -4.75 -3.80
C GLN A 265 12.80 -4.31 -2.33
N SER A 266 11.69 -3.73 -1.91
CA SER A 266 11.47 -3.32 -0.53
C SER A 266 9.99 -3.11 -0.24
N SER A 267 9.66 -2.92 1.02
CA SER A 267 8.37 -2.34 1.42
C SER A 267 8.59 -1.48 2.65
N VAL A 268 7.85 -0.39 2.74
CA VAL A 268 7.93 0.56 3.85
C VAL A 268 6.71 0.34 4.75
N TYR A 269 6.92 0.37 6.05
CA TYR A 269 5.88 0.14 7.05
C TYR A 269 5.91 1.28 8.04
N TYR A 270 4.80 2.00 8.15
CA TYR A 270 4.56 2.99 9.19
C TYR A 270 3.46 2.44 10.10
N LEU A 271 3.86 1.90 11.25
CA LEU A 271 2.97 1.12 12.12
C LEU A 271 3.03 1.61 13.57
N PRO A 272 1.99 1.37 14.38
CA PRO A 272 2.06 1.64 15.80
C PRO A 272 3.07 0.70 16.46
N TYR A 273 3.79 1.21 17.46
CA TYR A 273 4.57 0.33 18.32
C TYR A 273 3.63 -0.52 19.21
N ILE A 274 3.63 -1.84 19.00
CA ILE A 274 2.87 -2.77 19.84
C ILE A 274 3.77 -3.37 20.93
N GLU A 275 3.35 -3.19 22.18
CA GLU A 275 4.10 -3.60 23.37
C GLU A 275 4.34 -5.12 23.47
N LYS A 276 5.38 -5.49 24.22
CA LYS A 276 5.93 -6.85 24.28
C LYS A 276 4.94 -7.94 24.70
N TYR A 277 3.93 -7.64 25.51
CA TYR A 277 3.04 -8.67 26.09
C TYR A 277 2.01 -9.23 25.08
N GLU A 278 1.99 -8.69 23.87
CA GLU A 278 1.03 -9.04 22.81
C GLU A 278 1.72 -9.66 21.59
N LEU A 279 2.76 -10.49 21.79
CA LEU A 279 3.56 -11.06 20.69
C LEU A 279 2.71 -11.75 19.61
N ASP A 280 1.68 -12.50 19.99
CA ASP A 280 0.80 -13.17 19.04
C ASP A 280 -0.05 -12.17 18.25
N ILE A 281 -0.59 -11.14 18.89
CA ILE A 281 -1.38 -10.08 18.23
C ILE A 281 -0.47 -9.29 17.28
N ARG A 282 0.71 -8.87 17.77
CA ARG A 282 1.72 -8.16 16.98
C ARG A 282 2.16 -8.98 15.77
N ASN A 283 2.52 -10.25 15.96
CA ASN A 283 3.00 -11.08 14.85
C ASN A 283 1.88 -11.40 13.84
N ASN A 284 0.62 -11.50 14.27
CA ASN A 284 -0.51 -11.63 13.35
C ASN A 284 -0.74 -10.34 12.56
N PHE A 285 -0.78 -9.19 13.24
CA PHE A 285 -0.97 -7.89 12.63
C PHE A 285 0.18 -7.57 11.64
N ILE A 286 1.42 -7.52 12.13
CA ILE A 286 2.60 -7.28 11.30
C ILE A 286 2.73 -8.37 10.22
N GLY A 287 2.43 -9.63 10.55
CA GLY A 287 2.48 -10.74 9.60
C GLY A 287 1.49 -10.59 8.45
N SER A 288 0.26 -10.12 8.71
CA SER A 288 -0.74 -9.85 7.68
C SER A 288 -0.29 -8.73 6.73
N THR A 289 0.20 -7.62 7.27
CA THR A 289 0.75 -6.50 6.48
C THR A 289 1.95 -6.94 5.65
N ILE A 290 2.91 -7.67 6.25
CA ILE A 290 4.05 -8.24 5.52
C ILE A 290 3.59 -9.19 4.40
N SER A 291 2.57 -10.01 4.65
CA SER A 291 2.03 -10.91 3.63
C SER A 291 1.42 -10.13 2.46
N HIS A 292 0.71 -9.03 2.75
CA HIS A 292 0.17 -8.13 1.72
C HIS A 292 1.28 -7.54 0.86
N GLU A 293 2.24 -6.87 1.48
CA GLU A 293 3.34 -6.21 0.77
C GLU A 293 4.22 -7.18 -0.03
N LEU A 294 4.50 -8.38 0.50
CA LEU A 294 5.27 -9.38 -0.23
C LEU A 294 4.49 -9.94 -1.42
N PHE A 295 3.16 -10.10 -1.30
CA PHE A 295 2.36 -10.59 -2.41
C PHE A 295 2.38 -9.59 -3.58
N HIS A 296 2.55 -8.30 -3.27
CA HIS A 296 2.64 -7.27 -4.29
C HIS A 296 3.83 -7.40 -5.25
N ILE A 297 4.92 -8.06 -4.84
CA ILE A 297 6.04 -8.38 -5.72
C ILE A 297 5.52 -9.05 -7.00
N TRP A 298 4.60 -10.00 -6.87
CA TRP A 298 3.96 -10.63 -8.02
C TRP A 298 2.78 -9.80 -8.51
N ASN A 299 1.90 -9.34 -7.63
CA ASN A 299 0.68 -8.61 -8.01
C ASN A 299 0.80 -7.10 -7.80
N VAL A 300 0.80 -6.38 -8.92
CA VAL A 300 1.00 -4.94 -9.14
C VAL A 300 2.44 -4.49 -9.40
N LYS A 301 3.49 -5.10 -8.81
CA LYS A 301 4.87 -4.79 -9.25
C LYS A 301 5.23 -5.46 -10.57
N LEU A 302 4.89 -6.75 -10.73
CA LEU A 302 5.16 -7.51 -11.95
C LEU A 302 3.90 -7.71 -12.80
N LEU A 303 2.85 -8.32 -12.24
CA LEU A 303 1.54 -8.45 -12.89
C LEU A 303 0.71 -7.20 -12.62
N ARG A 304 0.55 -6.33 -13.62
CA ARG A 304 -0.16 -5.06 -13.45
C ARG A 304 -1.17 -4.78 -14.57
N PRO A 305 -2.22 -3.99 -14.29
CA PRO A 305 -3.10 -3.46 -15.33
C PRO A 305 -2.31 -2.77 -16.45
N LYS A 306 -2.86 -2.79 -17.66
CA LYS A 306 -2.23 -2.20 -18.86
C LYS A 306 -1.82 -0.75 -18.66
N GLU A 307 -2.63 0.04 -17.98
CA GLU A 307 -2.40 1.46 -17.71
C GLU A 307 -1.22 1.69 -16.75
N LEU A 308 -0.86 0.68 -15.95
CA LEU A 308 0.26 0.72 -14.99
C LEU A 308 1.54 0.09 -15.55
N GLN A 309 1.54 -0.38 -16.81
CA GLN A 309 2.74 -1.00 -17.40
C GLN A 309 3.86 0.01 -17.70
N SER A 310 3.51 1.27 -17.95
CA SER A 310 4.43 2.38 -18.11
C SER A 310 3.85 3.56 -17.35
N PHE A 311 4.61 4.08 -16.39
CA PHE A 311 4.13 5.15 -15.53
C PHE A 311 4.21 6.50 -16.25
N ASN A 312 3.08 7.19 -16.33
CA ASN A 312 3.09 8.62 -16.59
C ASN A 312 3.01 9.34 -15.23
N TYR A 313 4.16 9.72 -14.69
CA TYR A 313 4.27 10.40 -13.39
C TYR A 313 3.60 11.79 -13.35
N PHE A 314 3.19 12.35 -14.48
CA PHE A 314 2.70 13.73 -14.57
C PHE A 314 1.18 13.85 -14.75
N GLU A 315 0.47 12.73 -14.82
CA GLU A 315 -0.99 12.69 -14.96
C GLU A 315 -1.56 11.64 -14.00
N PRO A 316 -2.82 11.79 -13.55
CA PRO A 316 -3.46 10.79 -12.70
C PRO A 316 -3.57 9.44 -13.43
N VAL A 317 -3.35 8.35 -12.70
CA VAL A 317 -3.61 7.01 -13.22
C VAL A 317 -5.12 6.79 -13.28
N ASN A 318 -5.59 6.32 -14.42
CA ASN A 318 -6.98 5.92 -14.60
C ASN A 318 -7.04 4.45 -15.04
N THR A 319 -7.18 3.54 -14.08
CA THR A 319 -7.40 2.11 -14.35
C THR A 319 -8.59 1.61 -13.56
N ASN A 320 -9.46 0.83 -14.19
CA ASN A 320 -10.62 0.25 -13.52
C ASN A 320 -10.30 -1.07 -12.78
N LEU A 321 -9.01 -1.41 -12.65
CA LEU A 321 -8.52 -2.69 -12.13
C LEU A 321 -7.71 -2.58 -10.83
N LEU A 322 -7.68 -1.42 -10.15
CA LEU A 322 -7.01 -1.33 -8.84
C LEU A 322 -7.64 -2.27 -7.80
N TRP A 323 -8.93 -2.58 -7.90
CA TRP A 323 -9.54 -3.61 -7.04
C TRP A 323 -8.90 -4.99 -7.21
N PHE A 324 -8.35 -5.29 -8.40
CA PHE A 324 -7.61 -6.52 -8.62
C PHE A 324 -6.22 -6.40 -8.00
N SER A 325 -5.55 -5.25 -8.13
CA SER A 325 -4.26 -5.00 -7.51
C SER A 325 -4.31 -5.10 -5.98
N GLU A 326 -5.32 -4.49 -5.34
CA GLU A 326 -5.42 -4.46 -3.87
C GLU A 326 -6.27 -5.60 -3.31
N GLY A 327 -7.50 -5.77 -3.79
CA GLY A 327 -8.45 -6.73 -3.24
C GLY A 327 -8.04 -8.19 -3.46
N VAL A 328 -7.43 -8.52 -4.59
CA VAL A 328 -6.89 -9.88 -4.80
C VAL A 328 -5.64 -10.09 -3.94
N THR A 329 -4.80 -9.08 -3.79
CA THR A 329 -3.62 -9.15 -2.90
C THR A 329 -4.06 -9.39 -1.47
N GLU A 330 -5.01 -8.62 -0.96
CA GLU A 330 -5.54 -8.75 0.41
C GLU A 330 -6.24 -10.11 0.64
N TYR A 331 -6.95 -10.63 -0.37
CA TYR A 331 -7.52 -11.97 -0.32
C TYR A 331 -6.42 -13.05 -0.21
N TYR A 332 -5.40 -12.99 -1.06
CA TYR A 332 -4.35 -14.01 -1.09
C TYR A 332 -3.32 -13.88 0.04
N SER A 333 -3.05 -12.67 0.52
CA SER A 333 -2.17 -12.41 1.67
C SER A 333 -2.69 -13.19 2.88
N ASN A 334 -4.00 -13.17 3.12
CA ASN A 334 -4.67 -13.90 4.19
C ASN A 334 -4.88 -15.39 3.87
N LEU A 335 -5.34 -15.72 2.66
CA LEU A 335 -5.62 -17.11 2.26
C LEU A 335 -4.36 -17.99 2.28
N LEU A 336 -3.21 -17.47 1.85
CA LEU A 336 -1.96 -18.21 1.85
C LEU A 336 -1.42 -18.44 3.27
N MET A 337 -1.65 -17.51 4.19
CA MET A 337 -1.31 -17.69 5.60
C MET A 337 -2.10 -18.84 6.23
N VAL A 338 -3.43 -18.92 6.02
CA VAL A 338 -4.24 -20.02 6.56
C VAL A 338 -3.92 -21.36 5.87
N ARG A 339 -3.71 -21.37 4.55
CA ARG A 339 -3.29 -22.57 3.80
C ARG A 339 -1.99 -23.18 4.28
N ASN A 340 -1.06 -22.33 4.72
CA ASN A 340 0.23 -22.77 5.25
C ASN A 340 0.26 -22.84 6.79
N ARG A 341 -0.90 -22.69 7.46
CA ARG A 341 -1.06 -22.81 8.91
C ARG A 341 -0.25 -21.79 9.73
N ILE A 342 0.06 -20.65 9.11
CA ILE A 342 0.69 -19.49 9.78
C ILE A 342 -0.33 -18.86 10.72
N ILE A 343 -1.57 -18.72 10.23
CA ILE A 343 -2.73 -18.33 11.04
C ILE A 343 -3.72 -19.48 11.16
N LYS A 344 -4.56 -19.41 12.18
CA LYS A 344 -5.68 -20.34 12.35
C LYS A 344 -6.83 -19.99 11.42
N GLU A 345 -7.67 -20.96 11.17
CA GLU A 345 -8.86 -20.82 10.33
C GLU A 345 -9.82 -19.74 10.84
N GLU A 346 -9.98 -19.64 12.16
CA GLU A 346 -10.86 -18.65 12.78
C GLU A 346 -10.44 -17.23 12.41
N LYS A 347 -9.13 -16.98 12.30
CA LYS A 347 -8.60 -15.66 11.92
C LYS A 347 -8.95 -15.29 10.49
N PHE A 348 -8.83 -16.23 9.55
CA PHE A 348 -9.24 -15.98 8.17
C PHE A 348 -10.74 -15.64 8.07
N TRP A 349 -11.59 -16.34 8.85
CA TRP A 349 -13.03 -16.04 8.86
C TRP A 349 -13.39 -14.76 9.60
N GLU A 350 -12.62 -14.38 10.64
CA GLU A 350 -12.69 -13.06 11.27
C GLU A 350 -12.42 -11.96 10.24
N GLU A 351 -11.38 -12.10 9.41
CA GLU A 351 -11.12 -11.11 8.35
C GLU A 351 -12.24 -11.05 7.31
N ILE A 352 -12.78 -12.19 6.87
CA ILE A 352 -13.90 -12.18 5.92
C ILE A 352 -15.13 -11.47 6.49
N ILE A 353 -15.49 -11.69 7.76
CA ILE A 353 -16.65 -11.00 8.34
C ILE A 353 -16.35 -9.50 8.54
N ASN A 354 -15.14 -9.13 8.95
CA ASN A 354 -14.71 -7.74 9.07
C ASN A 354 -14.82 -7.02 7.72
N LYS A 355 -14.34 -7.61 6.62
CA LYS A 355 -14.49 -7.02 5.28
C LYS A 355 -15.94 -6.85 4.86
N ILE A 356 -16.85 -7.77 5.24
CA ILE A 356 -18.28 -7.59 4.95
C ILE A 356 -18.83 -6.40 5.74
N GLU A 357 -18.55 -6.31 7.04
CA GLU A 357 -18.96 -5.19 7.89
C GLU A 357 -18.42 -3.84 7.36
N GLU A 358 -17.13 -3.79 7.01
CA GLU A 358 -16.47 -2.63 6.39
C GLU A 358 -17.11 -2.25 5.05
N SER A 359 -17.36 -3.22 4.17
CA SER A 359 -17.89 -2.97 2.83
C SER A 359 -19.25 -2.25 2.84
N GLY A 360 -20.08 -2.56 3.84
CA GLY A 360 -21.38 -1.90 4.05
C GLY A 360 -21.25 -0.49 4.62
N PHE A 361 -20.16 -0.16 5.32
CA PHE A 361 -19.84 1.19 5.78
C PHE A 361 -19.27 2.04 4.64
N VAL A 362 -18.23 1.55 3.95
CA VAL A 362 -17.53 2.33 2.91
C VAL A 362 -18.39 2.55 1.66
N GLN A 363 -19.35 1.66 1.34
CA GLN A 363 -20.29 1.89 0.25
C GLN A 363 -21.05 3.22 0.39
N TYR A 364 -21.30 3.66 1.62
CA TYR A 364 -21.89 4.96 1.85
C TYR A 364 -20.89 6.10 1.59
N LEU A 365 -19.66 5.98 2.11
CA LEU A 365 -18.60 6.99 1.93
C LEU A 365 -18.30 7.25 0.45
N ASP A 366 -18.35 6.20 -0.37
CA ASP A 366 -18.12 6.29 -1.82
C ASP A 366 -19.31 6.87 -2.61
N GLY A 367 -20.38 7.29 -1.94
CA GLY A 367 -21.60 7.80 -2.58
C GLY A 367 -22.31 6.75 -3.44
N GLY A 368 -22.07 5.46 -3.19
CA GLY A 368 -22.59 4.36 -4.00
C GLY A 368 -21.85 4.12 -5.31
N SER A 369 -20.61 4.63 -5.46
CA SER A 369 -19.76 4.33 -6.63
C SER A 369 -19.51 2.83 -6.77
N SER A 370 -19.41 2.37 -8.01
CA SER A 370 -18.99 1.01 -8.35
C SER A 370 -17.50 0.79 -8.10
N LEU A 371 -17.07 -0.46 -8.00
CA LEU A 371 -15.67 -0.79 -7.71
C LEU A 371 -14.74 -0.38 -8.87
N ALA A 372 -15.24 -0.40 -10.11
CA ALA A 372 -14.55 0.12 -11.29
C ALA A 372 -14.36 1.65 -11.22
N GLU A 373 -15.40 2.40 -10.82
CA GLU A 373 -15.31 3.87 -10.68
C GLU A 373 -14.35 4.28 -9.57
N ILE A 374 -14.36 3.54 -8.45
CA ILE A 374 -13.42 3.71 -7.34
C ILE A 374 -12.00 3.42 -7.79
N SER A 375 -11.79 2.33 -8.53
CA SER A 375 -10.47 2.02 -9.10
C SER A 375 -9.98 3.14 -10.04
N ALA A 376 -10.86 3.67 -10.89
CA ALA A 376 -10.54 4.71 -11.86
C ALA A 376 -10.23 6.08 -11.23
N ASN A 377 -10.79 6.36 -10.06
CA ASN A 377 -10.68 7.65 -9.37
C ASN A 377 -10.20 7.46 -7.94
N ALA A 378 -9.26 6.54 -7.70
CA ALA A 378 -8.80 6.15 -6.36
C ALA A 378 -8.23 7.35 -5.59
N ALA A 379 -9.12 8.13 -5.01
CA ALA A 379 -8.87 9.18 -4.06
C ALA A 379 -8.90 8.54 -2.67
N TYR A 380 -8.14 9.13 -1.76
CA TYR A 380 -7.85 8.61 -0.42
C TYR A 380 -9.05 7.97 0.30
N ASN A 381 -10.20 8.65 0.38
CA ASN A 381 -11.39 8.16 1.11
C ASN A 381 -12.06 6.92 0.48
N SER A 382 -11.88 6.72 -0.83
CA SER A 382 -12.50 5.61 -1.57
C SER A 382 -11.61 4.36 -1.66
N PHE A 383 -10.35 4.48 -1.21
CA PHE A 383 -9.35 3.41 -1.27
C PHE A 383 -9.74 2.20 -0.41
N TYR A 384 -10.41 2.43 0.74
CA TYR A 384 -10.87 1.35 1.63
C TYR A 384 -11.85 0.37 0.97
N SER A 385 -12.60 0.81 -0.05
CA SER A 385 -13.47 -0.07 -0.84
C SER A 385 -12.67 -1.06 -1.70
N LEU A 386 -11.46 -0.71 -2.13
CA LEU A 386 -10.60 -1.62 -2.87
C LEU A 386 -10.16 -2.80 -1.99
N TYR A 387 -9.90 -2.56 -0.71
CA TYR A 387 -9.55 -3.62 0.25
C TYR A 387 -10.77 -4.40 0.71
N SER A 388 -11.87 -3.74 1.07
CA SER A 388 -13.05 -4.45 1.59
C SER A 388 -13.83 -5.16 0.47
N LYS A 389 -14.48 -4.39 -0.41
CA LYS A 389 -15.27 -4.95 -1.52
C LYS A 389 -14.41 -5.74 -2.51
N GLY A 390 -13.19 -5.28 -2.81
CA GLY A 390 -12.28 -6.00 -3.70
C GLY A 390 -11.90 -7.37 -3.15
N THR A 391 -11.58 -7.49 -1.86
CA THR A 391 -11.29 -8.79 -1.22
C THR A 391 -12.50 -9.72 -1.26
N LEU A 392 -13.70 -9.20 -0.96
CA LEU A 392 -14.92 -10.01 -1.02
C LEU A 392 -15.23 -10.46 -2.44
N PHE A 393 -15.05 -9.59 -3.43
CA PHE A 393 -15.22 -9.96 -4.82
C PHE A 393 -14.20 -11.03 -5.24
N ALA A 394 -12.92 -10.89 -4.86
CA ALA A 394 -11.89 -11.91 -5.12
C ALA A 394 -12.24 -13.26 -4.46
N PHE A 395 -12.67 -13.24 -3.20
CA PHE A 395 -13.13 -14.42 -2.49
C PHE A 395 -14.32 -15.10 -3.20
N TYR A 396 -15.33 -14.32 -3.57
CA TYR A 396 -16.53 -14.83 -4.24
C TYR A 396 -16.27 -15.30 -5.66
N LEU A 397 -15.33 -14.66 -6.36
CA LEU A 397 -14.84 -15.12 -7.64
C LEU A 397 -14.16 -16.50 -7.52
N ASP A 398 -13.29 -16.71 -6.52
CA ASP A 398 -12.69 -18.02 -6.26
C ASP A 398 -13.76 -19.09 -5.95
N LEU A 399 -14.72 -18.78 -5.06
CA LEU A 399 -15.82 -19.69 -4.75
C LEU A 399 -16.67 -20.03 -5.98
N LYS A 400 -16.94 -19.06 -6.86
CA LYS A 400 -17.73 -19.27 -8.07
C LYS A 400 -17.00 -20.16 -9.07
N ILE A 401 -15.70 -19.90 -9.32
CA ILE A 401 -14.85 -20.72 -10.20
C ILE A 401 -14.79 -22.16 -9.68
N ARG A 402 -14.53 -22.34 -8.38
CA ARG A 402 -14.54 -23.65 -7.72
C ARG A 402 -15.86 -24.38 -7.88
N LYS A 403 -16.99 -23.69 -7.66
CA LYS A 403 -18.32 -24.30 -7.74
C LYS A 403 -18.67 -24.74 -9.15
N LEU A 404 -18.34 -23.92 -10.16
CA LEU A 404 -18.60 -24.24 -11.58
C LEU A 404 -17.73 -25.39 -12.10
N THR A 405 -16.55 -25.58 -11.52
CA THR A 405 -15.57 -26.56 -12.01
C THR A 405 -15.41 -27.76 -11.08
N ASP A 406 -16.22 -27.90 -10.03
CA ASP A 406 -16.05 -28.90 -8.97
C ASP A 406 -14.62 -28.92 -8.37
N ASN A 407 -14.07 -27.72 -8.13
CA ASN A 407 -12.70 -27.48 -7.67
C ASN A 407 -11.61 -28.04 -8.61
N VAL A 408 -11.90 -28.21 -9.90
CA VAL A 408 -10.87 -28.52 -10.91
C VAL A 408 -10.01 -27.28 -11.20
N PHE A 409 -10.63 -26.11 -11.25
CA PHE A 409 -9.93 -24.83 -11.38
C PHE A 409 -10.29 -23.90 -10.23
N LEU A 410 -9.34 -23.02 -9.90
CA LEU A 410 -9.39 -22.05 -8.81
C LEU A 410 -9.03 -20.66 -9.33
N LEU A 411 -9.27 -19.62 -8.53
CA LEU A 411 -8.68 -18.29 -8.81
C LEU A 411 -7.14 -18.37 -8.84
N ASP A 412 -6.55 -19.35 -8.16
CA ASP A 412 -5.10 -19.63 -8.20
C ASP A 412 -4.60 -19.85 -9.64
N ASP A 413 -5.36 -20.60 -10.44
CA ASP A 413 -5.00 -20.91 -11.82
C ASP A 413 -5.10 -19.65 -12.70
N VAL A 414 -6.12 -18.83 -12.48
CA VAL A 414 -6.29 -17.55 -13.19
C VAL A 414 -5.12 -16.63 -12.94
N ILE A 415 -4.71 -16.45 -11.67
CA ILE A 415 -3.58 -15.58 -11.30
C ILE A 415 -2.27 -16.10 -11.89
N LYS A 416 -2.05 -17.43 -11.86
CA LYS A 416 -0.85 -18.03 -12.46
C LYS A 416 -0.80 -17.85 -13.97
N ILE A 417 -1.93 -18.03 -14.67
CA ILE A 417 -2.02 -17.82 -16.11
C ILE A 417 -1.77 -16.34 -16.44
N LEU A 418 -2.33 -15.42 -15.67
CA LEU A 418 -2.07 -13.99 -15.82
C LEU A 418 -0.59 -13.66 -15.57
N TYR A 419 0.00 -14.17 -14.49
CA TYR A 419 1.40 -13.94 -14.16
C TYR A 419 2.35 -14.47 -15.24
N GLU A 420 2.16 -15.70 -15.74
CA GLU A 420 2.97 -16.27 -16.82
C GLU A 420 2.73 -15.59 -18.17
N GLY A 421 1.49 -15.18 -18.44
CA GLY A 421 1.07 -14.56 -19.70
C GLY A 421 1.51 -13.11 -19.84
N TYR A 422 1.46 -12.36 -18.73
CA TYR A 422 1.59 -10.91 -18.67
C TYR A 422 2.75 -10.49 -17.74
N GLY A 423 2.69 -10.86 -16.46
CA GLY A 423 3.64 -10.39 -15.44
C GLY A 423 5.11 -10.69 -15.75
N LYS A 424 5.46 -11.97 -16.00
CA LYS A 424 6.84 -12.38 -16.35
C LYS A 424 7.33 -11.81 -17.67
N LYS A 425 6.41 -11.41 -18.54
CA LYS A 425 6.72 -10.79 -19.83
C LYS A 425 6.72 -9.26 -19.75
N GLN A 426 6.46 -8.69 -18.57
CA GLN A 426 6.32 -7.26 -18.36
C GLN A 426 5.32 -6.66 -19.36
N LEU A 427 4.16 -7.30 -19.48
CA LEU A 427 3.02 -6.79 -20.22
C LEU A 427 1.91 -6.50 -19.20
N GLY A 428 1.17 -5.42 -19.41
CA GLY A 428 -0.01 -5.17 -18.61
C GLY A 428 -1.26 -5.83 -19.20
N PHE A 429 -2.16 -6.29 -18.33
CA PHE A 429 -3.39 -6.99 -18.73
C PHE A 429 -4.61 -6.06 -18.69
N THR A 430 -5.66 -6.42 -19.42
CA THR A 430 -6.96 -5.73 -19.40
C THR A 430 -8.03 -6.57 -18.69
N GLU A 431 -9.15 -5.95 -18.32
CA GLU A 431 -10.28 -6.68 -17.70
C GLU A 431 -10.79 -7.81 -18.62
N ASN A 432 -10.82 -7.54 -19.93
CA ASN A 432 -11.23 -8.54 -20.92
C ASN A 432 -10.27 -9.74 -20.96
N ASP A 433 -8.97 -9.53 -20.73
CA ASP A 433 -8.00 -10.63 -20.65
C ASP A 433 -8.29 -11.51 -19.44
N LEU A 434 -8.56 -10.89 -18.28
CA LEU A 434 -8.97 -11.59 -17.05
C LEU A 434 -10.25 -12.40 -17.27
N ILE A 435 -11.31 -11.78 -17.81
CA ILE A 435 -12.59 -12.46 -18.09
C ILE A 435 -12.39 -13.59 -19.11
N THR A 436 -11.59 -13.37 -20.15
CA THR A 436 -11.31 -14.40 -21.17
C THR A 436 -10.64 -15.62 -20.55
N ILE A 437 -9.67 -15.44 -19.66
CA ILE A 437 -9.02 -16.53 -18.94
C ILE A 437 -10.03 -17.28 -18.08
N ILE A 438 -10.84 -16.57 -17.27
CA ILE A 438 -11.87 -17.19 -16.42
C ILE A 438 -12.88 -17.98 -17.27
N ASN A 439 -13.36 -17.42 -18.36
CA ASN A 439 -14.32 -18.05 -19.27
C ASN A 439 -13.74 -19.34 -19.88
N SER A 440 -12.44 -19.34 -20.21
CA SER A 440 -11.76 -20.52 -20.78
C SER A 440 -11.68 -21.68 -19.79
N LEU A 441 -11.47 -21.40 -18.50
CA LEU A 441 -11.37 -22.42 -17.44
C LEU A 441 -12.74 -22.94 -17.02
N THR A 442 -13.73 -22.04 -16.90
CA THR A 442 -15.06 -22.36 -16.36
C THR A 442 -16.10 -22.73 -17.40
N ARG A 443 -15.82 -22.47 -18.70
CA ARG A 443 -16.78 -22.61 -19.82
C ARG A 443 -18.10 -21.84 -19.60
N THR A 444 -18.04 -20.77 -18.81
CA THR A 444 -19.17 -19.90 -18.46
C THR A 444 -18.76 -18.47 -18.73
N ASP A 445 -19.70 -17.62 -19.15
CA ASP A 445 -19.42 -16.20 -19.36
C ASP A 445 -19.52 -15.40 -18.05
N PHE A 446 -18.45 -14.68 -17.69
CA PHE A 446 -18.37 -13.85 -16.48
C PHE A 446 -18.67 -12.37 -16.72
N HIS A 447 -18.95 -11.92 -17.95
CA HIS A 447 -19.26 -10.51 -18.19
C HIS A 447 -20.43 -9.99 -17.34
N ASP A 448 -21.52 -10.74 -17.21
CA ASP A 448 -22.66 -10.33 -16.36
C ASP A 448 -22.28 -10.28 -14.88
N PHE A 449 -21.39 -11.18 -14.42
CA PHE A 449 -20.91 -11.17 -13.04
C PHE A 449 -20.05 -9.93 -12.73
N PHE A 450 -19.17 -9.55 -13.65
CA PHE A 450 -18.37 -8.33 -13.52
C PHE A 450 -19.24 -7.08 -13.67
N LYS A 451 -20.18 -7.09 -14.62
CA LYS A 451 -21.15 -6.00 -14.79
C LYS A 451 -21.93 -5.73 -13.51
N ASP A 452 -22.45 -6.79 -12.88
CA ASP A 452 -23.27 -6.66 -11.69
C ASP A 452 -22.44 -6.22 -10.47
N TYR A 453 -21.22 -6.72 -10.28
CA TYR A 453 -20.51 -6.55 -9.00
C TYR A 453 -19.22 -5.71 -9.06
N ILE A 454 -18.70 -5.41 -10.25
CA ILE A 454 -17.55 -4.50 -10.46
C ILE A 454 -18.02 -3.16 -11.01
N HIS A 455 -18.92 -3.17 -12.00
CA HIS A 455 -19.38 -1.98 -12.72
C HIS A 455 -20.73 -1.43 -12.23
N SER A 456 -21.26 -1.96 -11.13
CA SER A 456 -22.49 -1.47 -10.53
C SER A 456 -22.38 -1.43 -9.00
N SER A 457 -23.38 -0.82 -8.35
CA SER A 457 -23.47 -0.71 -6.89
C SER A 457 -24.32 -1.80 -6.24
N ILE A 458 -24.63 -2.88 -6.96
CA ILE A 458 -25.35 -4.04 -6.44
C ILE A 458 -24.52 -4.68 -5.32
N GLU A 459 -25.16 -4.90 -4.17
CA GLU A 459 -24.55 -5.57 -3.01
C GLU A 459 -24.16 -7.02 -3.35
N LEU A 460 -22.98 -7.44 -2.89
CA LEU A 460 -22.52 -8.81 -3.11
C LEU A 460 -23.42 -9.79 -2.33
N PRO A 461 -23.75 -10.97 -2.90
CA PRO A 461 -24.68 -11.90 -2.26
C PRO A 461 -23.96 -12.74 -1.18
N HIS A 462 -23.59 -12.10 -0.07
CA HIS A 462 -22.74 -12.66 0.99
C HIS A 462 -23.24 -14.02 1.50
N ASP A 463 -24.53 -14.14 1.85
CA ASP A 463 -25.10 -15.40 2.38
C ASP A 463 -25.01 -16.57 1.40
N TYR A 464 -25.24 -16.31 0.11
CA TYR A 464 -25.13 -17.34 -0.92
C TYR A 464 -23.71 -17.92 -0.93
N PHE A 465 -22.70 -17.05 -0.98
CA PHE A 465 -21.30 -17.47 -1.04
C PHE A 465 -20.81 -18.13 0.25
N LEU A 466 -21.16 -17.58 1.42
CA LEU A 466 -20.84 -18.19 2.72
C LEU A 466 -21.47 -19.59 2.85
N SER A 467 -22.67 -19.78 2.33
CA SER A 467 -23.32 -21.09 2.34
C SER A 467 -22.54 -22.15 1.55
N LEU A 468 -21.77 -21.78 0.52
CA LEU A 468 -20.96 -22.73 -0.25
C LEU A 468 -19.85 -23.37 0.60
N VAL A 469 -19.35 -22.65 1.59
CA VAL A 469 -18.33 -23.12 2.55
C VAL A 469 -18.96 -23.60 3.88
N GLY A 470 -20.28 -23.74 3.92
CA GLY A 470 -21.00 -24.23 5.11
C GLY A 470 -21.02 -23.23 6.26
N LEU A 471 -20.85 -21.94 5.98
CA LEU A 471 -20.91 -20.87 6.96
C LEU A 471 -22.21 -20.10 6.84
N THR A 472 -22.68 -19.63 7.98
CA THR A 472 -23.80 -18.70 8.10
C THR A 472 -23.42 -17.59 9.05
N ARG A 473 -23.92 -16.39 8.78
CA ARG A 473 -23.81 -15.25 9.68
C ARG A 473 -24.82 -15.46 10.82
N LYS A 474 -24.41 -15.29 12.09
CA LYS A 474 -25.32 -15.51 13.24
C LYS A 474 -25.22 -14.41 14.28
N GLY A 475 -26.34 -13.72 14.50
CA GLY A 475 -26.60 -12.89 15.66
C GLY A 475 -27.44 -11.64 15.33
N LEU A 476 -28.17 -11.14 16.32
CA LEU A 476 -28.93 -9.88 16.24
C LEU A 476 -28.26 -8.80 17.11
N ARG A 477 -27.85 -7.69 16.48
CA ARG A 477 -27.18 -6.55 17.16
C ARG A 477 -28.13 -5.34 17.20
N PRO A 478 -28.09 -4.53 18.27
CA PRO A 478 -28.74 -3.23 18.25
C PRO A 478 -28.09 -2.37 17.17
N TYR A 479 -28.89 -1.86 16.25
CA TYR A 479 -28.42 -0.98 15.18
C TYR A 479 -28.93 0.44 15.41
N PHE A 480 -27.99 1.39 15.44
CA PHE A 480 -28.26 2.82 15.62
C PHE A 480 -28.12 3.61 14.32
N GLY A 481 -27.23 3.15 13.42
CA GLY A 481 -26.85 3.87 12.19
C GLY A 481 -25.99 5.10 12.47
N ILE A 482 -25.03 4.97 13.41
CA ILE A 482 -24.08 6.01 13.81
C ILE A 482 -22.68 5.49 13.54
N HIS A 483 -21.85 6.33 12.96
CA HIS A 483 -20.41 6.08 12.77
C HIS A 483 -19.63 7.21 13.43
N PHE A 484 -18.48 6.88 14.01
CA PHE A 484 -17.70 7.80 14.84
C PHE A 484 -16.30 8.00 14.27
N PHE A 485 -15.74 9.18 14.53
CA PHE A 485 -14.34 9.50 14.30
C PHE A 485 -13.79 10.30 15.49
N LEU A 486 -12.48 10.42 15.58
CA LEU A 486 -11.83 11.40 16.45
C LEU A 486 -11.58 12.67 15.63
N ASN A 487 -12.06 13.81 16.12
CA ASN A 487 -11.78 15.09 15.48
C ASN A 487 -10.36 15.59 15.84
N ASP A 488 -9.95 16.71 15.25
CA ASP A 488 -8.63 17.35 15.49
C ASP A 488 -8.36 17.74 16.97
N SER A 489 -9.35 17.61 17.85
CA SER A 489 -9.26 17.88 19.29
C SER A 489 -9.39 16.61 20.14
N ASP A 490 -9.24 15.42 19.55
CA ASP A 490 -9.39 14.09 20.16
C ASP A 490 -10.76 13.84 20.82
N GLU A 491 -11.77 14.62 20.44
CA GLU A 491 -13.14 14.40 20.85
C GLU A 491 -13.79 13.37 19.92
N THR A 492 -14.55 12.42 20.49
CA THR A 492 -15.34 11.48 19.70
C THR A 492 -16.50 12.23 19.06
N ALA A 493 -16.45 12.40 17.75
CA ALA A 493 -17.48 13.06 16.96
C ALA A 493 -18.29 12.04 16.16
N ILE A 494 -19.54 12.38 15.86
CA ILE A 494 -20.34 11.63 14.89
C ILE A 494 -19.84 11.99 13.50
N ASP A 495 -19.23 11.03 12.82
CA ASP A 495 -18.75 11.18 11.45
C ASP A 495 -19.96 11.23 10.52
N TYR A 496 -20.72 10.15 10.54
CA TYR A 496 -21.81 9.90 9.64
C TYR A 496 -23.02 9.29 10.37
N ILE A 497 -24.22 9.61 9.88
CA ILE A 497 -25.48 9.03 10.34
C ILE A 497 -26.28 8.51 9.15
N GLU A 498 -26.58 7.21 9.19
CA GLU A 498 -27.35 6.55 8.14
C GLU A 498 -28.75 7.17 7.97
N GLU A 499 -29.11 7.52 6.73
CA GLU A 499 -30.44 8.05 6.44
C GLU A 499 -31.53 7.06 6.89
N ASN A 500 -32.60 7.59 7.50
CA ASN A 500 -33.70 6.80 8.05
C ASN A 500 -33.31 5.81 9.18
N SER A 501 -32.08 5.84 9.67
CA SER A 501 -31.65 5.08 10.84
C SER A 501 -32.35 5.51 12.12
N PRO A 502 -32.30 4.70 13.20
CA PRO A 502 -32.79 5.11 14.51
C PRO A 502 -32.16 6.41 15.02
N ALA A 503 -30.86 6.59 14.85
CA ALA A 503 -30.16 7.80 15.29
C ALA A 503 -30.57 9.04 14.49
N SER A 504 -30.70 8.90 13.16
CA SER A 504 -31.21 9.97 12.28
C SER A 504 -32.63 10.39 12.70
N LYS A 505 -33.52 9.41 12.93
CA LYS A 505 -34.90 9.64 13.39
C LYS A 505 -34.97 10.27 14.78
N ALA A 506 -34.03 9.94 15.66
CA ALA A 506 -33.91 10.52 17.00
C ALA A 506 -33.29 11.93 16.97
N GLY A 507 -32.74 12.36 15.84
CA GLY A 507 -32.23 13.72 15.63
C GLY A 507 -30.78 13.93 16.04
N ILE A 508 -29.98 12.86 16.15
CA ILE A 508 -28.50 12.96 16.15
C ILE A 508 -28.06 13.50 14.78
N LYS A 509 -26.98 14.26 14.72
CA LYS A 509 -26.42 14.88 13.50
C LYS A 509 -24.92 14.64 13.40
N GLU A 510 -24.42 14.66 12.18
CA GLU A 510 -22.98 14.73 11.88
C GLU A 510 -22.35 15.90 12.63
N ASN A 511 -21.10 15.72 13.07
CA ASN A 511 -20.33 16.64 13.92
C ASN A 511 -20.89 16.88 15.34
N ASP A 512 -21.91 16.13 15.77
CA ASP A 512 -22.23 16.09 17.20
C ASP A 512 -21.07 15.43 17.95
N ILE A 513 -20.64 16.05 19.06
CA ILE A 513 -19.59 15.46 19.90
C ILE A 513 -20.23 14.53 20.91
N LEU A 514 -19.90 13.25 20.85
CA LEU A 514 -20.34 12.26 21.84
C LEU A 514 -19.63 12.53 23.17
N LEU A 515 -20.39 12.64 24.24
CA LEU A 515 -19.87 12.81 25.61
C LEU A 515 -20.02 11.55 26.44
N ARG A 516 -21.13 10.82 26.27
CA ARG A 516 -21.50 9.66 27.09
C ARG A 516 -22.60 8.84 26.42
N ILE A 517 -22.61 7.52 26.62
CA ILE A 517 -23.70 6.62 26.18
C ILE A 517 -24.27 5.90 27.41
N ASN A 518 -25.54 6.08 27.73
CA ASN A 518 -26.09 5.62 29.01
C ASN A 518 -25.15 6.03 30.15
N ASP A 519 -24.76 5.13 31.05
CA ASP A 519 -23.79 5.37 32.13
C ASP A 519 -22.33 5.14 31.71
N PHE A 520 -22.07 4.82 30.45
CA PHE A 520 -20.72 4.62 29.92
C PHE A 520 -20.07 5.97 29.58
N GLU A 521 -19.16 6.43 30.45
CA GLU A 521 -18.32 7.61 30.24
C GLU A 521 -17.18 7.32 29.27
N LEU A 522 -17.08 8.09 28.19
CA LEU A 522 -16.04 7.91 27.16
C LEU A 522 -14.63 8.16 27.69
N ASN A 523 -14.50 8.94 28.77
CA ASN A 523 -13.23 9.25 29.42
C ASN A 523 -12.66 8.04 30.20
N SER A 524 -13.42 6.96 30.33
CA SER A 524 -12.93 5.71 30.93
C SER A 524 -12.07 4.88 29.97
N ILE A 525 -12.04 5.23 28.67
CA ILE A 525 -11.16 4.61 27.70
C ILE A 525 -9.85 5.41 27.71
N GLU A 526 -8.82 4.85 28.35
CA GLU A 526 -7.52 5.51 28.52
C GLU A 526 -6.72 5.62 27.21
N ASN A 527 -6.97 4.73 26.25
CA ASN A 527 -6.28 4.71 24.96
C ASN A 527 -7.15 5.33 23.85
N SER A 528 -6.73 6.45 23.27
CA SER A 528 -7.34 7.08 22.09
C SER A 528 -7.45 6.10 20.92
N ASP A 529 -6.46 5.23 20.75
CA ASP A 529 -6.24 4.38 19.57
C ASP A 529 -7.34 3.32 19.41
N THR A 530 -7.91 2.86 20.51
CA THR A 530 -8.98 1.86 20.52
C THR A 530 -10.33 2.47 20.90
N LYS A 531 -10.41 3.80 20.99
CA LYS A 531 -11.59 4.49 21.52
C LYS A 531 -12.82 4.29 20.65
N ILE A 532 -12.67 4.42 19.33
CA ILE A 532 -13.78 4.20 18.38
C ILE A 532 -14.20 2.73 18.36
N ASP A 533 -13.24 1.80 18.31
CA ASP A 533 -13.52 0.36 18.33
C ASP A 533 -14.23 -0.06 19.62
N SER A 534 -13.78 0.46 20.76
CA SER A 534 -14.36 0.19 22.08
C SER A 534 -15.79 0.73 22.18
N ILE A 535 -16.06 1.93 21.65
CA ILE A 535 -17.40 2.52 21.62
C ILE A 535 -18.32 1.69 20.70
N THR A 536 -17.81 1.32 19.53
CA THR A 536 -18.55 0.50 18.56
C THR A 536 -18.88 -0.86 19.13
N GLN A 537 -17.90 -1.53 19.77
CA GLN A 537 -18.09 -2.78 20.47
C GLN A 537 -19.08 -2.65 21.64
N PHE A 538 -19.00 -1.57 22.42
CA PHE A 538 -19.95 -1.33 23.51
C PHE A 538 -21.39 -1.24 22.99
N LEU A 539 -21.63 -0.46 21.92
CA LEU A 539 -22.95 -0.34 21.30
C LEU A 539 -23.47 -1.69 20.78
N HIS A 540 -22.57 -2.52 20.26
CA HIS A 540 -22.84 -3.85 19.77
C HIS A 540 -23.25 -4.85 20.86
N GLU A 541 -22.84 -4.63 22.12
CA GLU A 541 -23.16 -5.49 23.26
C GLU A 541 -24.42 -5.04 24.02
N LEU A 542 -25.03 -3.90 23.65
CA LEU A 542 -26.22 -3.40 24.31
C LEU A 542 -27.44 -4.33 24.09
N PRO A 543 -28.41 -4.35 25.02
CA PRO A 543 -29.66 -5.07 24.81
C PRO A 543 -30.49 -4.41 23.70
N ALA A 544 -30.86 -5.21 22.69
CA ALA A 544 -31.62 -4.84 21.51
C ALA A 544 -32.92 -4.03 21.72
N GLU A 545 -33.56 -4.19 22.88
CA GLU A 545 -34.86 -3.58 23.19
C GLU A 545 -34.75 -2.40 24.17
N SER A 546 -33.54 -2.03 24.56
CA SER A 546 -33.32 -0.92 25.50
C SER A 546 -33.14 0.40 24.75
N SER A 547 -33.93 1.41 25.12
CA SER A 547 -33.67 2.79 24.68
C SER A 547 -32.29 3.19 25.19
N VAL A 548 -31.42 3.62 24.29
CA VAL A 548 -30.08 4.09 24.61
C VAL A 548 -30.07 5.61 24.62
N THR A 549 -29.46 6.20 25.63
CA THR A 549 -29.35 7.65 25.76
C THR A 549 -27.97 8.11 25.35
N PHE A 550 -27.89 8.86 24.26
CA PHE A 550 -26.68 9.52 23.80
C PHE A 550 -26.63 10.92 24.38
N TYR A 551 -25.60 11.22 25.17
CA TYR A 551 -25.31 12.59 25.60
C TYR A 551 -24.31 13.18 24.61
N ILE A 552 -24.77 14.18 23.86
CA ILE A 552 -24.01 14.82 22.81
C ILE A 552 -23.86 16.31 23.07
N LYS A 553 -22.78 16.91 22.57
CA LYS A 553 -22.58 18.35 22.51
C LYS A 553 -22.73 18.79 21.07
N ARG A 554 -23.76 19.62 20.84
CA ARG A 554 -24.01 20.26 19.55
C ARG A 554 -23.74 21.75 19.70
N LYS A 555 -22.70 22.25 19.04
CA LYS A 555 -22.19 23.61 19.25
C LYS A 555 -21.82 23.79 20.74
N SER A 556 -22.49 24.70 21.45
CA SER A 556 -22.26 25.00 22.86
C SER A 556 -23.29 24.38 23.83
N LYS A 557 -24.18 23.50 23.35
CA LYS A 557 -25.23 22.89 24.16
C LYS A 557 -25.07 21.38 24.28
N THR A 558 -25.15 20.88 25.51
CA THR A 558 -25.31 19.46 25.80
C THR A 558 -26.78 19.06 25.63
N ILE A 559 -27.01 17.98 24.90
CA ILE A 559 -28.33 17.44 24.59
C ILE A 559 -28.30 15.95 24.90
N SER A 560 -29.34 15.44 25.56
CA SER A 560 -29.59 14.00 25.69
C SER A 560 -30.56 13.55 24.60
N VAL A 561 -30.16 12.60 23.78
CA VAL A 561 -30.97 12.03 22.71
C VAL A 561 -31.26 10.57 23.03
N HIS A 562 -32.54 10.21 23.09
CA HIS A 562 -32.95 8.82 23.28
C HIS A 562 -33.12 8.15 21.92
N VAL A 563 -32.35 7.10 21.68
CA VAL A 563 -32.39 6.31 20.46
C VAL A 563 -32.88 4.92 20.81
N ASN A 564 -33.99 4.52 20.21
CA ASN A 564 -34.45 3.13 20.27
C ASN A 564 -33.78 2.38 19.12
N PRO A 565 -32.77 1.53 19.37
CA PRO A 565 -32.18 0.76 18.31
C PRO A 565 -33.24 -0.14 17.68
N ILE A 566 -33.10 -0.41 16.40
CA ILE A 566 -33.82 -1.53 15.79
C ILE A 566 -32.91 -2.75 15.83
N LEU A 567 -33.53 -3.91 15.94
CA LEU A 567 -32.91 -5.14 15.49
C LEU A 567 -32.86 -5.09 13.98
N LYS A 568 -31.74 -4.63 13.45
CA LYS A 568 -31.44 -4.86 12.04
C LYS A 568 -30.89 -6.27 11.97
N GLU A 569 -31.35 -7.07 11.02
CA GLU A 569 -30.55 -8.17 10.47
C GLU A 569 -29.36 -7.53 9.74
N ARG A 570 -28.48 -6.91 10.51
CA ARG A 570 -27.08 -6.73 10.18
C ARG A 570 -26.38 -7.73 11.09
N GLU A 571 -25.82 -8.73 10.43
CA GLU A 571 -24.56 -9.40 10.72
C GLU A 571 -23.91 -9.12 12.08
N LEU A 572 -23.48 -10.19 12.74
CA LEU A 572 -22.91 -10.12 14.07
C LEU A 572 -21.64 -10.96 14.14
N SER A 573 -20.47 -10.31 14.03
CA SER A 573 -19.10 -10.66 14.49
C SER A 573 -18.47 -12.03 14.28
N LYS A 574 -19.24 -13.08 13.99
CA LYS A 574 -18.74 -14.45 13.92
C LYS A 574 -19.47 -15.21 12.84
N LEU A 575 -18.70 -15.73 11.90
CA LEU A 575 -19.14 -16.79 11.03
C LEU A 575 -19.25 -18.08 11.85
N VAL A 576 -20.41 -18.71 11.82
CA VAL A 576 -20.63 -20.00 12.48
C VAL A 576 -20.90 -21.08 11.44
N ASN A 577 -20.60 -22.32 11.80
CA ASN A 577 -20.98 -23.45 10.98
C ASN A 577 -22.50 -23.51 10.83
N SER A 578 -22.96 -23.76 9.61
CA SER A 578 -24.37 -24.03 9.32
C SER A 578 -24.86 -25.22 10.16
N GLU A 579 -26.06 -25.13 10.73
CA GLU A 579 -26.61 -26.18 11.60
C GLU A 579 -26.67 -27.56 10.91
N ASN A 580 -26.84 -27.58 9.58
CA ASN A 580 -26.86 -28.78 8.74
C ASN A 580 -25.74 -28.76 7.69
N MET A 581 -24.50 -28.42 8.07
CA MET A 581 -23.37 -28.41 7.15
C MET A 581 -23.17 -29.79 6.50
N SER A 582 -23.34 -29.85 5.18
CA SER A 582 -23.18 -31.05 4.37
C SER A 582 -21.72 -31.48 4.25
N TYR A 583 -21.50 -32.76 3.91
CA TYR A 583 -20.16 -33.28 3.60
C TYR A 583 -19.50 -32.52 2.43
N GLU A 584 -20.29 -32.15 1.42
CA GLU A 584 -19.80 -31.38 0.27
C GLU A 584 -19.31 -30.00 0.69
N GLN A 585 -20.06 -29.27 1.50
CA GLN A 585 -19.64 -27.96 2.04
C GLN A 585 -18.36 -28.09 2.87
N LYS A 586 -18.27 -29.12 3.73
CA LYS A 586 -17.05 -29.38 4.51
C LYS A 586 -15.84 -29.59 3.62
N ARG A 587 -15.97 -30.47 2.62
CA ARG A 587 -14.90 -30.78 1.66
C ARG A 587 -14.52 -29.55 0.84
N PHE A 588 -15.50 -28.75 0.42
CA PHE A 588 -15.28 -27.51 -0.33
C PHE A 588 -14.47 -26.51 0.49
N ARG A 589 -14.84 -26.30 1.77
CA ARG A 589 -14.12 -25.44 2.70
C ARG A 589 -12.71 -25.95 3.00
N GLU A 590 -12.53 -27.25 3.22
CA GLU A 590 -11.20 -27.85 3.43
C GLU A 590 -10.29 -27.66 2.20
N LYS A 591 -10.85 -27.79 0.98
CA LYS A 591 -10.15 -27.52 -0.28
C LYS A 591 -9.73 -26.06 -0.43
N LEU A 592 -10.61 -25.13 -0.08
CA LEU A 592 -10.32 -23.70 -0.09
C LEU A 592 -9.17 -23.37 0.88
N LEU A 593 -9.31 -23.79 2.13
CA LEU A 593 -8.42 -23.36 3.21
C LEU A 593 -7.11 -24.12 3.29
N TYR A 594 -7.01 -25.34 2.73
CA TYR A 594 -5.80 -26.16 2.87
C TYR A 594 -5.30 -26.77 1.56
N GLY A 595 -5.97 -26.50 0.44
CA GLY A 595 -5.54 -26.96 -0.89
C GLY A 595 -5.51 -28.49 -1.05
N LYS A 596 -6.29 -29.23 -0.25
CA LYS A 596 -6.30 -30.71 -0.19
C LYS A 596 -7.33 -31.38 -1.09
#